data_AF-A0A9N9F4I6-F1
#
_entry.id   AF-A0A9N9F4I6-F1
#
_cell.length_a   1.000
_cell.length_b   1.000
_cell.length_c   1.000
_cell.angle_alpha   90.00
_cell.angle_beta   90.00
_cell.angle_gamma   90.00
#
_symmetry.space_group_name_H-M   'P 1'
#
loop_
_entity.id
_entity.type
_entity.pdbx_description
1 polymer ?
#
loop_
_entity_poly.entity_id
_entity_poly.type
_entity_poly.pdbx_seq_one_letter_code
_entity_poly.pdbx_strand_id
1 'polypeptide(L)'
;MSENEYPLKTTFDISGTLTETLWFPADKQVKKSSGNNLIFFMIPGNPGVIDYYTNFLMTIYEEHDKLIDVIGEKFEKEQNVKPKFILAGHSVGGHICKEILKARPNHGIERVYALFPTLQHILKTPNGAVLNPLLFGEFQRNISASFVQLIRTNLFPSVFKLLIKLCTAQSDPYLSVTTDKLLHGHIVKNALYMASSEMESITELEEEFYRSNLNKFVFYFSNGDRWAPLSHYEDMVQRFPEGKILLCDQGMPHSFVLGEQFIISN
;
A
#
# COMPACT_ATOMS: atom_id res chain seq x y z
N MET A 1 13.47 30.63 9.61
CA MET A 1 12.03 30.31 9.49
C MET A 1 11.98 28.83 9.21
N SER A 2 11.42 28.02 10.12
CA SER A 2 11.49 26.57 10.07
C SER A 2 10.88 26.04 8.77
N GLU A 3 11.67 25.31 7.99
CA GLU A 3 11.14 24.43 6.94
C GLU A 3 10.11 23.52 7.60
N ASN A 4 8.87 23.50 7.08
CA ASN A 4 7.89 22.54 7.56
C ASN A 4 8.40 21.14 7.18
N GLU A 5 8.78 20.35 8.18
CA GLU A 5 9.25 18.98 8.01
C GLU A 5 8.05 18.12 7.57
N TYR A 6 8.02 17.74 6.29
CA TYR A 6 6.99 16.86 5.72
C TYR A 6 7.39 15.39 5.88
N PRO A 7 6.42 14.46 5.96
CA PRO A 7 4.97 14.66 5.92
C PRO A 7 4.36 15.23 7.20
N LEU A 8 3.21 15.90 7.05
CA LEU A 8 2.31 16.15 8.18
C LEU A 8 1.60 14.86 8.57
N LYS A 9 1.59 14.55 9.86
CA LYS A 9 0.84 13.43 10.41
C LYS A 9 -0.48 13.90 11.01
N THR A 10 -1.58 13.25 10.65
CA THR A 10 -2.92 13.61 11.15
C THR A 10 -3.81 12.38 11.25
N THR A 11 -4.99 12.55 11.84
CA THR A 11 -5.99 11.48 12.05
C THR A 11 -7.34 11.94 11.52
N PHE A 12 -8.07 11.05 10.88
CA PHE A 12 -9.39 11.33 10.31
C PHE A 12 -10.46 10.43 10.90
N ASP A 13 -11.62 11.02 11.16
CA ASP A 13 -12.81 10.26 11.50
C ASP A 13 -13.48 9.77 10.22
N ILE A 14 -13.32 8.47 9.94
CA ILE A 14 -13.98 7.77 8.85
C ILE A 14 -15.11 6.93 9.45
N SER A 15 -16.32 7.50 9.44
CA SER A 15 -17.53 6.82 9.93
C SER A 15 -17.42 6.30 11.37
N GLY A 16 -16.82 7.08 12.27
CA GLY A 16 -16.59 6.74 13.67
C GLY A 16 -15.25 6.04 13.94
N THR A 17 -14.45 5.78 12.90
CA THR A 17 -13.14 5.13 13.02
C THR A 17 -12.02 6.14 12.78
N LEU A 18 -11.23 6.41 13.82
CA LEU A 18 -10.04 7.24 13.71
C LEU A 18 -8.95 6.53 12.90
N THR A 19 -8.62 7.11 11.76
CA THR A 19 -7.66 6.57 10.78
C THR A 19 -6.47 7.50 10.68
N GLU A 20 -5.29 7.01 11.02
CA GLU A 20 -4.04 7.75 10.93
C GLU A 20 -3.60 7.90 9.46
N THR A 21 -2.97 9.03 9.11
CA THR A 21 -2.60 9.34 7.73
C THR A 21 -1.29 10.15 7.64
N LEU A 22 -0.73 10.18 6.43
CA LEU A 22 0.33 11.10 6.03
C LEU A 22 -0.20 12.08 4.99
N TRP A 23 0.11 13.36 5.16
CA TRP A 23 -0.25 14.40 4.21
C TRP A 23 0.95 15.26 3.83
N PHE A 24 1.18 15.35 2.52
CA PHE A 24 2.14 16.23 1.89
C PHE A 24 1.34 17.29 1.10
N PRO A 25 1.09 18.48 1.69
CA PRO A 25 0.32 19.53 1.03
C PRO A 25 1.12 20.17 -0.10
N ALA A 26 0.49 20.38 -1.25
CA ALA A 26 1.12 21.09 -2.35
C ALA A 26 1.54 22.52 -1.95
N ASP A 27 2.63 23.03 -2.55
CA ASP A 27 3.04 24.41 -2.32
C ASP A 27 2.00 25.39 -2.88
N LYS A 28 1.46 26.25 -2.02
CA LYS A 28 0.38 27.20 -2.36
C LYS A 28 0.77 28.17 -3.48
N GLN A 29 2.03 28.60 -3.55
CA GLN A 29 2.49 29.53 -4.59
C GLN A 29 2.58 28.83 -5.95
N VAL A 30 3.03 27.58 -5.96
CA VAL A 30 3.18 26.77 -7.17
C VAL A 30 1.81 26.25 -7.65
N LYS A 31 0.90 25.90 -6.74
CA LYS A 31 -0.47 25.51 -7.06
C LYS A 31 -1.27 26.65 -7.71
N LYS A 32 -1.11 27.88 -7.21
CA LYS A 32 -1.80 29.07 -7.75
C LYS A 32 -1.33 29.43 -9.17
N SER A 33 -0.06 29.17 -9.49
CA SER A 33 0.50 29.45 -10.82
C SER A 33 0.21 28.34 -11.84
N SER A 34 0.15 27.07 -11.42
CA SER A 34 -0.16 25.93 -12.31
C SER A 34 -1.65 25.75 -12.60
N GLY A 35 -2.55 26.25 -11.74
CA GLY A 35 -3.99 26.02 -11.86
C GLY A 35 -4.39 24.56 -11.65
N ASN A 36 -3.46 23.71 -11.19
CA ASN A 36 -3.65 22.27 -11.08
C ASN A 36 -4.29 21.93 -9.73
N ASN A 37 -5.38 21.15 -9.74
CA ASN A 37 -6.01 20.61 -8.54
C ASN A 37 -5.96 19.08 -8.56
N LEU A 38 -4.75 18.56 -8.77
CA LEU A 38 -4.46 17.14 -8.84
C LEU A 38 -4.03 16.63 -7.47
N ILE A 39 -4.64 15.54 -7.04
CA ILE A 39 -4.31 14.87 -5.80
C ILE A 39 -3.90 13.43 -6.08
N PHE A 40 -2.77 13.04 -5.50
CA PHE A 40 -2.32 11.66 -5.43
C PHE A 40 -2.76 11.04 -4.11
N PHE A 41 -3.41 9.88 -4.19
CA PHE A 41 -3.97 9.19 -3.06
C PHE A 41 -3.40 7.79 -2.94
N MET A 42 -2.68 7.52 -1.84
CA MET A 42 -2.05 6.21 -1.61
C MET A 42 -2.90 5.35 -0.67
N ILE A 43 -3.27 4.16 -1.14
CA ILE A 43 -3.93 3.13 -0.35
C ILE A 43 -2.91 2.04 -0.03
N PRO A 44 -2.51 1.88 1.24
CA PRO A 44 -1.52 0.89 1.63
C PRO A 44 -2.09 -0.53 1.52
N GLY A 45 -1.19 -1.50 1.37
CA GLY A 45 -1.51 -2.91 1.61
C GLY A 45 -1.60 -3.24 3.10
N ASN A 46 -2.17 -4.40 3.43
CA ASN A 46 -2.13 -5.01 4.76
C ASN A 46 -0.67 -5.05 5.29
N PRO A 47 -0.36 -4.57 6.52
CA PRO A 47 -1.23 -4.22 7.65
C PRO A 47 -1.73 -2.76 7.72
N GLY A 48 -1.60 -1.98 6.65
CA GLY A 48 -2.06 -0.58 6.64
C GLY A 48 -1.16 0.38 7.43
N VAL A 49 0.08 -0.03 7.73
CA VAL A 49 1.06 0.81 8.46
C VAL A 49 1.63 1.86 7.50
N ILE A 50 1.09 3.07 7.60
CA ILE A 50 1.38 4.19 6.70
C ILE A 50 2.84 4.64 6.71
N ASP A 51 3.56 4.50 7.83
CA ASP A 51 4.93 5.00 7.95
C ASP A 51 5.92 4.23 7.06
N TYR A 52 5.56 3.02 6.61
CA TYR A 52 6.36 2.32 5.60
C TYR A 52 6.40 3.07 4.26
N TYR A 53 5.36 3.84 3.94
CA TYR A 53 5.23 4.53 2.65
C TYR A 53 5.88 5.92 2.66
N THR A 54 6.38 6.40 3.80
CA THR A 54 6.90 7.77 3.95
C THR A 54 7.93 8.12 2.88
N ASN A 55 8.98 7.31 2.72
CA ASN A 55 10.04 7.57 1.75
C ASN A 55 9.53 7.56 0.32
N PHE A 56 8.72 6.56 -0.03
CA PHE A 56 8.11 6.45 -1.37
C PHE A 56 7.24 7.67 -1.71
N LEU A 57 6.40 8.11 -0.77
CA LEU A 57 5.52 9.27 -0.97
C LEU A 57 6.30 10.58 -0.96
N MET A 58 7.36 10.69 -0.18
CA MET A 58 8.27 11.84 -0.20
C MET A 58 8.96 11.95 -1.55
N THR A 59 9.48 10.85 -2.11
CA THR A 59 10.07 10.85 -3.46
C THR A 59 9.06 11.31 -4.50
N ILE A 60 7.81 10.80 -4.47
CA ILE A 60 6.77 11.27 -5.40
C ILE A 60 6.51 12.77 -5.24
N TYR A 61 6.42 13.25 -4.00
CA TYR A 61 6.15 14.65 -3.69
C TYR A 61 7.29 15.58 -4.17
N GLU A 62 8.54 15.16 -4.00
CA GLU A 62 9.73 15.91 -4.42
C GLU A 62 9.91 15.91 -5.96
N GLU A 63 9.80 14.74 -6.60
CA GLU A 63 9.94 14.58 -8.06
C GLU A 63 8.85 15.27 -8.88
N HIS A 64 7.76 15.69 -8.23
CA HIS A 64 6.69 16.46 -8.85
C HIS A 64 6.69 17.92 -8.38
N ASP A 65 7.85 18.47 -7.99
CA ASP A 65 8.04 19.87 -7.60
C ASP A 65 7.03 20.35 -6.53
N LYS A 66 6.55 19.44 -5.67
CA LYS A 66 5.55 19.74 -4.63
C LYS A 66 4.24 20.32 -5.20
N LEU A 67 3.95 20.03 -6.48
CA LEU A 67 2.75 20.50 -7.21
C LEU A 67 1.48 19.74 -6.85
N ILE A 68 1.64 18.50 -6.41
CA ILE A 68 0.53 17.58 -6.13
C ILE A 68 0.36 17.44 -4.63
N ASP A 69 -0.90 17.45 -4.18
CA ASP A 69 -1.20 17.01 -2.83
C ASP A 69 -0.99 15.49 -2.81
N VAL A 70 -0.13 14.98 -1.93
CA VAL A 70 0.04 13.54 -1.71
C VAL A 70 -0.61 13.21 -0.38
N ILE A 71 -1.64 12.37 -0.42
CA ILE A 71 -2.51 12.14 0.73
C ILE A 71 -2.66 10.65 0.98
N GLY A 72 -2.47 10.23 2.22
CA GLY A 72 -2.90 8.95 2.75
C GLY A 72 -4.32 8.99 3.34
N GLU A 73 -5.25 9.80 2.79
CA GLU A 73 -6.71 9.88 3.09
C GLU A 73 -7.36 11.07 3.88
N LYS A 74 -7.27 12.36 3.49
CA LYS A 74 -8.38 13.37 3.67
C LYS A 74 -8.31 14.50 2.66
N PHE A 75 -9.49 15.05 2.35
CA PHE A 75 -9.67 16.33 1.67
C PHE A 75 -10.35 17.36 2.58
N GLU A 76 -9.85 18.58 2.54
CA GLU A 76 -10.64 19.76 2.88
C GLU A 76 -11.17 20.38 1.59
N LYS A 77 -12.47 20.71 1.59
CA LYS A 77 -13.14 21.37 0.48
C LYS A 77 -12.70 22.83 0.45
N GLU A 78 -11.64 23.12 -0.28
CA GLU A 78 -11.37 24.49 -0.73
C GLU A 78 -11.46 24.59 -2.25
N GLN A 79 -12.17 25.64 -2.68
CA GLN A 79 -12.30 26.20 -4.04
C GLN A 79 -13.34 25.53 -4.97
N ASN A 80 -13.99 26.38 -5.77
CA ASN A 80 -14.97 26.07 -6.84
C ASN A 80 -14.39 25.22 -8.01
N VAL A 81 -13.26 24.54 -7.82
CA VAL A 81 -12.58 23.72 -8.84
C VAL A 81 -12.67 22.26 -8.42
N LYS A 82 -13.34 21.44 -9.23
CA LYS A 82 -13.47 20.00 -8.98
C LYS A 82 -12.07 19.35 -8.99
N PRO A 83 -11.66 18.66 -7.91
CA PRO A 83 -10.37 17.99 -7.86
C PRO A 83 -10.28 16.83 -8.86
N LYS A 84 -9.06 16.53 -9.30
CA LYS A 84 -8.69 15.34 -10.05
C LYS A 84 -7.88 14.42 -9.16
N PHE A 85 -8.06 13.11 -9.34
CA PHE A 85 -7.45 12.11 -8.47
C PHE A 85 -6.60 11.12 -9.28
N ILE A 86 -5.42 10.84 -8.75
CA ILE A 86 -4.63 9.66 -9.06
C ILE A 86 -4.72 8.77 -7.84
N LEU A 87 -5.19 7.54 -8.02
CA LEU A 87 -5.14 6.53 -6.95
C LEU A 87 -3.89 5.68 -7.15
N ALA A 88 -3.21 5.32 -6.08
CA ALA A 88 -2.20 4.29 -6.08
C ALA A 88 -2.51 3.30 -4.95
N GLY A 89 -2.48 2.01 -5.26
CA GLY A 89 -2.82 0.96 -4.32
C GLY A 89 -1.75 -0.12 -4.31
N HIS A 90 -1.16 -0.40 -3.16
CA HIS A 90 -0.20 -1.48 -2.99
C HIS A 90 -0.90 -2.77 -2.53
N SER A 91 -0.59 -3.91 -3.15
CA SER A 91 -1.12 -5.22 -2.73
C SER A 91 -2.65 -5.22 -2.76
N VAL A 92 -3.33 -5.53 -1.65
CA VAL A 92 -4.79 -5.39 -1.51
C VAL A 92 -5.28 -3.97 -1.78
N GLY A 93 -4.46 -2.96 -1.54
CA GLY A 93 -4.76 -1.57 -1.88
C GLY A 93 -5.07 -1.38 -3.36
N GLY A 94 -4.48 -2.17 -4.26
CA GLY A 94 -4.83 -2.17 -5.68
C GLY A 94 -6.27 -2.63 -5.94
N HIS A 95 -6.73 -3.64 -5.22
CA HIS A 95 -8.12 -4.10 -5.25
C HIS A 95 -9.07 -3.04 -4.66
N ILE A 96 -8.67 -2.36 -3.58
CA ILE A 96 -9.44 -1.27 -2.99
C ILE A 96 -9.57 -0.09 -3.97
N CYS A 97 -8.50 0.29 -4.68
CA CYS A 97 -8.57 1.30 -5.75
C CYS A 97 -9.60 0.94 -6.83
N LYS A 98 -9.65 -0.34 -7.22
CA LYS A 98 -10.64 -0.86 -8.18
C LYS A 98 -12.06 -0.69 -7.64
N GLU A 99 -12.32 -1.05 -6.37
CA GLU A 99 -13.61 -0.83 -5.73
C GLU A 99 -13.99 0.66 -5.61
N ILE A 100 -13.03 1.53 -5.31
CA ILE A 100 -13.26 2.99 -5.29
C ILE A 100 -13.66 3.50 -6.66
N LEU A 101 -12.96 3.10 -7.72
CA LEU A 101 -13.29 3.51 -9.09
C LEU A 101 -14.68 3.00 -9.50
N LYS A 102 -15.02 1.76 -9.13
CA LYS A 102 -16.33 1.16 -9.38
C LYS A 102 -17.45 1.92 -8.65
N ALA A 103 -17.25 2.28 -7.39
CA ALA A 103 -18.22 3.02 -6.60
C ALA A 103 -18.32 4.50 -6.98
N ARG A 104 -17.25 5.09 -7.54
CA ARG A 104 -17.13 6.54 -7.81
C ARG A 104 -16.56 6.86 -9.22
N PRO A 105 -17.13 6.33 -10.32
CA PRO A 105 -16.52 6.41 -11.65
C PRO A 105 -16.39 7.85 -12.19
N ASN A 106 -17.30 8.75 -11.78
CA ASN A 106 -17.38 10.14 -12.25
C ASN A 106 -16.77 11.16 -11.28
N HIS A 107 -16.00 10.71 -10.28
CA HIS A 107 -15.46 11.57 -9.23
C HIS A 107 -14.13 12.23 -9.61
N GLY A 108 -13.73 12.20 -10.88
CA GLY A 108 -12.47 12.82 -11.35
C GLY A 108 -11.25 11.92 -11.17
N ILE A 109 -11.42 10.60 -11.07
CA ILE A 109 -10.31 9.64 -11.05
C ILE A 109 -9.73 9.51 -12.47
N GLU A 110 -8.54 10.06 -12.68
CA GLU A 110 -7.82 10.13 -13.95
C GLU A 110 -6.97 8.88 -14.21
N ARG A 111 -6.33 8.36 -13.14
CA ARG A 111 -5.45 7.19 -13.18
C ARG A 111 -5.53 6.36 -11.90
N VAL A 112 -5.24 5.07 -12.03
CA VAL A 112 -5.07 4.11 -10.94
C VAL A 112 -3.76 3.35 -11.15
N TYR A 113 -2.82 3.49 -10.22
CA TYR A 113 -1.57 2.71 -10.17
C TYR A 113 -1.76 1.52 -9.22
N ALA A 114 -1.89 0.32 -9.76
CA ALA A 114 -1.98 -0.92 -9.02
C ALA A 114 -0.57 -1.50 -8.84
N LEU A 115 0.03 -1.27 -7.67
CA LEU A 115 1.41 -1.61 -7.35
C LEU A 115 1.46 -3.00 -6.68
N PHE A 116 2.17 -3.95 -7.28
CA PHE A 116 2.28 -5.33 -6.81
C PHE A 116 0.92 -5.93 -6.44
N PRO A 117 -0.10 -5.82 -7.32
CA PRO A 117 -1.47 -5.83 -6.88
C PRO A 117 -2.02 -7.24 -6.71
N THR A 118 -2.69 -7.49 -5.59
CA THR A 118 -3.36 -8.77 -5.31
C THR A 118 -4.78 -8.71 -5.86
N LEU A 119 -4.94 -8.95 -7.17
CA LEU A 119 -6.23 -8.79 -7.87
C LEU A 119 -7.00 -10.11 -8.08
N GLN A 120 -6.31 -11.23 -7.95
CA GLN A 120 -6.87 -12.56 -8.17
C GLN A 120 -6.10 -13.62 -7.39
N HIS A 121 -6.76 -14.73 -7.08
CA HIS A 121 -6.22 -15.99 -6.60
C HIS A 121 -5.14 -15.91 -5.51
N ILE A 122 -5.26 -15.00 -4.54
CA ILE A 122 -4.22 -14.77 -3.52
C ILE A 122 -3.86 -16.07 -2.80
N LEU A 123 -4.86 -16.88 -2.47
CA LEU A 123 -4.67 -18.18 -1.80
C LEU A 123 -3.79 -19.16 -2.59
N LYS A 124 -3.81 -19.10 -3.93
CA LYS A 124 -3.04 -20.01 -4.81
C LYS A 124 -1.62 -19.51 -5.10
N THR A 125 -1.26 -18.32 -4.61
CA THR A 125 0.07 -17.75 -4.81
C THR A 125 1.14 -18.52 -4.02
N PRO A 126 2.44 -18.40 -4.36
CA PRO A 126 3.49 -19.09 -3.63
C PRO A 126 3.49 -18.85 -2.12
N ASN A 127 3.18 -17.63 -1.67
CA ASN A 127 3.05 -17.33 -0.25
C ASN A 127 1.68 -17.72 0.31
N GLY A 128 0.59 -17.50 -0.44
CA GLY A 128 -0.75 -17.91 -0.02
C GLY A 128 -0.82 -19.39 0.29
N ALA A 129 -0.35 -20.24 -0.64
CA ALA A 129 -0.40 -21.69 -0.48
C ALA A 129 0.46 -22.20 0.68
N VAL A 130 1.64 -21.61 0.90
CA VAL A 130 2.57 -22.03 1.95
C VAL A 130 2.15 -21.53 3.33
N LEU A 131 1.73 -20.27 3.43
CA LEU A 131 1.47 -19.61 4.72
C LEU A 131 0.05 -19.84 5.22
N ASN A 132 -0.92 -20.15 4.35
CA ASN A 132 -2.31 -20.39 4.76
C ASN A 132 -2.51 -21.43 5.86
N PRO A 133 -2.00 -22.67 5.75
CA PRO A 133 -2.15 -23.66 6.82
C PRO A 133 -1.37 -23.29 8.09
N LEU A 134 -0.36 -22.42 8.00
CA LEU A 134 0.56 -22.08 9.08
C LEU A 134 0.14 -20.86 9.89
N LEU A 135 -0.44 -19.85 9.24
CA LEU A 135 -0.65 -18.52 9.83
C LEU A 135 -2.10 -18.04 9.75
N PHE A 136 -2.84 -18.38 8.69
CA PHE A 136 -4.13 -17.74 8.42
C PHE A 136 -5.34 -18.48 8.98
N GLY A 137 -5.22 -19.72 9.47
CA GLY A 137 -6.31 -20.38 10.20
C GLY A 137 -6.61 -19.72 11.56
N GLU A 138 -7.86 -19.78 12.04
CA GLU A 138 -8.27 -19.07 13.27
C GLU A 138 -7.40 -19.41 14.49
N PHE A 139 -7.15 -20.70 14.70
CA PHE A 139 -6.29 -21.18 15.78
C PHE A 139 -4.85 -20.67 15.63
N GLN A 140 -4.29 -20.75 14.42
CA GLN A 140 -2.94 -20.32 14.08
C GLN A 140 -2.75 -18.81 14.28
N ARG A 141 -3.74 -17.99 13.89
CA ARG A 141 -3.73 -16.53 14.11
C ARG A 141 -3.66 -16.20 15.60
N ASN A 142 -4.48 -16.88 16.42
CA ASN A 142 -4.49 -16.68 17.87
C ASN A 142 -3.17 -17.08 18.52
N ILE A 143 -2.57 -18.20 18.11
CA ILE A 143 -1.25 -18.62 18.58
C ILE A 143 -0.19 -17.59 18.19
N SER A 144 -0.15 -17.18 16.91
CA SER A 144 0.84 -16.23 16.40
C SER A 144 0.78 -14.90 17.15
N ALA A 145 -0.43 -14.37 17.33
CA ALA A 145 -0.68 -13.16 18.11
C ALA A 145 -0.22 -13.28 19.57
N SER A 146 -0.54 -14.40 20.22
CA SER A 146 -0.16 -14.63 21.63
C SER A 146 1.36 -14.79 21.78
N PHE A 147 2.00 -15.46 20.83
CA PHE A 147 3.44 -15.64 20.80
C PHE A 147 4.17 -14.30 20.62
N VAL A 148 3.74 -13.47 19.66
CA VAL A 148 4.30 -12.12 19.48
C VAL A 148 4.10 -11.29 20.75
N GLN A 149 2.92 -11.33 21.36
CA GLN A 149 2.65 -10.61 22.60
C GLN A 149 3.56 -11.09 23.74
N LEU A 150 3.76 -12.40 23.89
CA LEU A 150 4.62 -12.99 24.93
C LEU A 150 6.08 -12.54 24.77
N ILE A 151 6.62 -12.66 23.55
CA ILE A 151 8.00 -12.24 23.27
C ILE A 151 8.16 -10.74 23.54
N ARG A 152 7.22 -9.92 23.05
CA ARG A 152 7.25 -8.46 23.22
C ARG A 152 7.29 -8.06 24.70
N THR A 153 6.50 -8.71 25.56
CA THR A 153 6.39 -8.31 26.97
C THR A 153 7.50 -8.88 27.87
N ASN A 154 8.12 -10.00 27.47
CA ASN A 154 9.12 -10.68 28.32
C ASN A 154 10.57 -10.39 27.91
N LEU A 155 10.83 -9.89 26.71
CA LEU A 155 12.18 -9.50 26.30
C LEU A 155 12.44 -8.01 26.52
N PHE A 156 13.70 -7.68 26.86
CA PHE A 156 14.15 -6.30 26.84
C PHE A 156 13.96 -5.70 25.43
N PRO A 157 13.51 -4.44 25.29
CA PRO A 157 13.21 -3.83 23.98
C PRO A 157 14.35 -3.94 22.97
N SER A 158 15.60 -3.76 23.40
CA SER A 158 16.77 -3.89 22.52
C SER A 158 17.00 -5.32 22.01
N VAL A 159 16.72 -6.32 22.86
CA VAL A 159 16.81 -7.74 22.48
C VAL A 159 15.69 -8.10 21.52
N PHE A 160 14.46 -7.67 21.81
CA PHE A 160 13.34 -7.84 20.90
C PHE A 160 13.63 -7.23 19.52
N LYS A 161 14.09 -5.98 19.50
CA LYS A 161 14.47 -5.29 18.24
C LYS A 161 15.59 -6.01 17.50
N LEU A 162 16.60 -6.54 18.19
CA LEU A 162 17.67 -7.34 17.59
C LEU A 162 17.13 -8.65 16.97
N LEU A 163 16.25 -9.37 17.67
CA LEU A 163 15.63 -10.58 17.12
C LEU A 163 14.83 -10.29 15.86
N ILE A 164 14.02 -9.22 15.88
CA ILE A 164 13.24 -8.82 14.71
C ILE A 164 14.17 -8.43 13.56
N LYS A 165 15.25 -7.67 13.81
CA LYS A 165 16.27 -7.36 12.81
C LYS A 165 16.85 -8.61 12.15
N LEU A 166 17.17 -9.63 12.94
CA LEU A 166 17.72 -10.89 12.43
C LEU A 166 16.69 -11.67 11.59
N CYS A 167 15.41 -11.65 11.98
CA CYS A 167 14.34 -12.35 11.25
C CYS A 167 13.90 -11.63 9.98
N THR A 168 13.84 -10.30 9.98
CA THR A 168 13.27 -9.49 8.88
C THR A 168 14.33 -8.86 7.99
N ALA A 169 15.60 -8.86 8.41
CA ALA A 169 16.70 -8.14 7.78
C ALA A 169 16.45 -6.62 7.61
N GLN A 170 15.49 -6.05 8.34
CA GLN A 170 15.18 -4.62 8.25
C GLN A 170 16.19 -3.74 8.99
N SER A 171 16.47 -2.57 8.42
CA SER A 171 17.18 -1.45 9.04
C SER A 171 16.19 -0.38 9.55
N ASP A 172 16.69 0.54 10.37
CA ASP A 172 15.91 1.72 10.75
C ASP A 172 15.76 2.67 9.53
N PRO A 173 14.62 3.38 9.40
CA PRO A 173 13.54 3.51 10.37
C PRO A 173 12.51 2.36 10.36
N TYR A 174 12.51 1.51 9.33
CA TYR A 174 11.48 0.48 9.13
C TYR A 174 11.44 -0.57 10.24
N LEU A 175 12.61 -0.95 10.77
CA LEU A 175 12.71 -1.85 11.90
C LEU A 175 11.96 -1.32 13.12
N SER A 176 12.16 -0.04 13.48
CA SER A 176 11.39 0.62 14.55
C SER A 176 9.90 0.63 14.26
N VAL A 177 9.50 0.94 13.02
CA VAL A 177 8.08 0.93 12.65
C VAL A 177 7.48 -0.48 12.84
N THR A 178 8.17 -1.52 12.39
CA THR A 178 7.75 -2.92 12.57
C THR A 178 7.65 -3.28 14.06
N THR A 179 8.67 -2.98 14.85
CA THR A 179 8.65 -3.34 16.28
C THR A 179 7.62 -2.54 17.06
N ASP A 180 7.45 -1.26 16.77
CA ASP A 180 6.70 -0.35 17.64
C ASP A 180 5.24 -0.25 17.25
N LYS A 181 4.92 -0.41 15.96
CA LYS A 181 3.55 -0.25 15.43
C LYS A 181 2.90 -1.54 14.98
N LEU A 182 3.66 -2.52 14.49
CA LEU A 182 3.10 -3.75 13.95
C LEU A 182 3.10 -4.90 14.97
N LEU A 183 4.22 -5.14 15.63
CA LEU A 183 4.41 -6.34 16.46
C LEU A 183 3.80 -6.21 17.87
N HIS A 184 2.48 -6.04 17.90
CA HIS A 184 1.60 -6.20 19.06
C HIS A 184 0.60 -7.31 18.76
N GLY A 185 0.26 -8.14 19.76
CA GLY A 185 -0.54 -9.35 19.50
C GLY A 185 -1.87 -9.08 18.80
N HIS A 186 -2.60 -8.05 19.23
CA HIS A 186 -3.89 -7.68 18.62
C HIS A 186 -3.75 -7.15 17.18
N ILE A 187 -2.68 -6.40 16.88
CA ILE A 187 -2.42 -5.87 15.52
C ILE A 187 -2.03 -7.01 14.59
N VAL A 188 -1.15 -7.92 15.03
CA VAL A 188 -0.79 -9.12 14.27
C VAL A 188 -2.02 -9.97 14.00
N LYS A 189 -2.88 -10.19 15.00
CA LYS A 189 -4.14 -10.94 14.82
C LYS A 189 -5.02 -10.30 13.74
N ASN A 190 -5.19 -8.98 13.77
CA ASN A 190 -6.00 -8.26 12.80
C ASN A 190 -5.40 -8.33 11.39
N ALA A 191 -4.09 -8.14 11.25
CA ALA A 191 -3.39 -8.24 9.97
C ALA A 191 -3.53 -9.64 9.35
N LEU A 192 -3.36 -10.70 10.15
CA LEU A 192 -3.56 -12.07 9.68
C LEU A 192 -5.02 -12.39 9.36
N TYR A 193 -5.97 -11.82 10.11
CA TYR A 193 -7.40 -11.98 9.84
C TYR A 193 -7.77 -11.32 8.50
N MET A 194 -7.33 -10.08 8.28
CA MET A 194 -7.52 -9.37 7.01
C MET A 194 -6.91 -10.15 5.85
N ALA A 195 -5.67 -10.64 5.97
CA ALA A 195 -5.05 -11.48 4.94
C ALA A 195 -5.89 -12.73 4.61
N SER A 196 -6.45 -13.40 5.63
CA SER A 196 -7.34 -14.55 5.43
C SER A 196 -8.60 -14.16 4.65
N SER A 197 -9.25 -13.06 5.04
CA SER A 197 -10.46 -12.58 4.37
C SER A 197 -10.19 -12.13 2.92
N GLU A 198 -9.03 -11.53 2.67
CA GLU A 198 -8.56 -11.17 1.32
C GLU A 198 -8.41 -12.44 0.45
N MET A 199 -7.80 -13.50 0.99
CA MET A 199 -7.63 -14.77 0.28
C MET A 199 -8.95 -15.47 -0.07
N GLU A 200 -9.96 -15.33 0.79
CA GLU A 200 -11.29 -15.90 0.57
C GLU A 200 -12.13 -15.09 -0.42
N SER A 201 -11.99 -13.77 -0.41
CA SER A 201 -12.82 -12.87 -1.23
C SER A 201 -12.23 -12.55 -2.60
N ILE A 202 -10.90 -12.42 -2.70
CA ILE A 202 -10.19 -12.04 -3.93
C ILE A 202 -9.77 -13.31 -4.68
N THR A 203 -10.74 -13.84 -5.43
CA THR A 203 -10.61 -15.11 -6.15
C THR A 203 -10.46 -14.87 -7.65
N GLU A 204 -11.53 -14.55 -8.34
CA GLU A 204 -11.54 -14.32 -9.79
C GLU A 204 -11.33 -12.85 -10.15
N LEU A 205 -10.70 -12.61 -11.30
CA LEU A 205 -10.55 -11.28 -11.85
C LEU A 205 -11.86 -10.79 -12.48
N GLU A 206 -12.28 -9.56 -12.15
CA GLU A 206 -13.44 -8.92 -12.78
C GLU A 206 -13.10 -8.39 -14.18
N GLU A 207 -13.02 -9.31 -15.14
CA GLU A 207 -12.52 -9.02 -16.48
C GLU A 207 -13.26 -7.88 -17.19
N GLU A 208 -14.59 -7.90 -17.22
CA GLU A 208 -15.41 -6.87 -17.89
C GLU A 208 -15.19 -5.47 -17.32
N PHE A 209 -14.99 -5.38 -15.99
CA PHE A 209 -14.69 -4.12 -15.33
C PHE A 209 -13.35 -3.58 -15.82
N TYR A 210 -12.31 -4.42 -15.84
CA TYR A 210 -11.01 -3.99 -16.31
C TYR A 210 -11.05 -3.60 -17.77
N ARG A 211 -11.64 -4.41 -18.67
CA ARG A 211 -11.78 -4.06 -20.11
C ARG A 211 -12.39 -2.68 -20.31
N SER A 212 -13.43 -2.35 -19.55
CA SER A 212 -14.13 -1.06 -19.63
C SER A 212 -13.33 0.12 -19.06
N ASN A 213 -12.27 -0.13 -18.28
CA ASN A 213 -11.53 0.89 -17.54
C ASN A 213 -10.01 0.83 -17.74
N LEU A 214 -9.48 -0.02 -18.63
CA LEU A 214 -8.04 -0.25 -18.82
C LEU A 214 -7.26 1.04 -19.04
N ASN A 215 -7.84 2.01 -19.75
CA ASN A 215 -7.23 3.30 -20.02
C ASN A 215 -6.92 4.13 -18.76
N LYS A 216 -7.54 3.80 -17.61
CA LYS A 216 -7.25 4.42 -16.32
C LYS A 216 -6.17 3.67 -15.54
N PHE A 217 -5.96 2.38 -15.79
CA PHE A 217 -5.07 1.56 -14.97
C PHE A 217 -3.63 1.53 -15.48
N VAL A 218 -2.72 1.47 -14.53
CA VAL A 218 -1.33 1.05 -14.70
C VAL A 218 -1.09 -0.05 -13.68
N PHE A 219 -0.75 -1.25 -14.15
CA PHE A 219 -0.44 -2.39 -13.29
C PHE A 219 1.07 -2.55 -13.23
N TYR A 220 1.62 -2.72 -12.03
CA TYR A 220 3.06 -2.88 -11.83
C TYR A 220 3.34 -4.16 -11.05
N PHE A 221 4.05 -5.10 -11.67
CA PHE A 221 4.44 -6.39 -11.09
C PHE A 221 5.95 -6.48 -10.91
N SER A 222 6.42 -7.52 -10.22
CA SER A 222 7.85 -7.84 -10.11
C SER A 222 8.05 -9.35 -10.24
N ASN A 223 9.15 -9.73 -10.89
CA ASN A 223 9.54 -11.13 -11.08
C ASN A 223 9.79 -11.88 -9.74
N GLY A 224 10.07 -11.15 -8.66
CA GLY A 224 10.33 -11.72 -7.32
C GLY A 224 9.13 -11.77 -6.38
N ASP A 225 7.96 -11.28 -6.80
CA ASP A 225 6.80 -11.19 -5.93
C ASP A 225 6.15 -12.58 -5.72
N ARG A 226 5.90 -12.93 -4.45
CA ARG A 226 5.30 -14.22 -4.06
C ARG A 226 3.84 -14.11 -3.64
N TRP A 227 3.27 -12.91 -3.65
CA TRP A 227 1.86 -12.58 -3.39
C TRP A 227 1.13 -12.10 -4.66
N ALA A 228 1.85 -11.48 -5.60
CA ALA A 228 1.38 -11.18 -6.95
C ALA A 228 2.38 -11.77 -7.98
N PRO A 229 2.44 -13.10 -8.11
CA PRO A 229 3.49 -13.80 -8.85
C PRO A 229 3.51 -13.48 -10.34
N LEU A 230 4.62 -13.83 -11.00
CA LEU A 230 4.80 -13.68 -12.45
C LEU A 230 3.63 -14.28 -13.25
N SER A 231 3.06 -15.40 -12.80
CA SER A 231 1.89 -16.00 -13.46
C SER A 231 0.66 -15.08 -13.47
N HIS A 232 0.48 -14.21 -12.48
CA HIS A 232 -0.59 -13.21 -12.48
C HIS A 232 -0.28 -12.08 -13.48
N TYR A 233 0.99 -11.67 -13.61
CA TYR A 233 1.41 -10.73 -14.65
C TYR A 233 1.15 -11.31 -16.05
N GLU A 234 1.55 -12.56 -16.30
CA GLU A 234 1.36 -13.25 -17.58
C GLU A 234 -0.13 -13.36 -17.93
N ASP A 235 -0.98 -13.75 -16.97
CA ASP A 235 -2.43 -13.80 -17.15
C ASP A 235 -3.02 -12.42 -17.48
N MET A 236 -2.58 -11.35 -16.80
CA MET A 236 -3.01 -9.99 -17.10
C MET A 236 -2.61 -9.56 -18.52
N VAL A 237 -1.37 -9.83 -18.94
CA VAL A 237 -0.87 -9.50 -20.29
C VAL A 237 -1.66 -10.28 -21.36
N GLN A 238 -1.94 -11.56 -21.09
CA GLN A 238 -2.71 -12.39 -22.01
C GLN A 238 -4.15 -11.90 -22.18
N ARG A 239 -4.81 -11.48 -21.09
CA ARG A 239 -6.21 -11.04 -21.13
C ARG A 239 -6.38 -9.61 -21.65
N PHE A 240 -5.42 -8.73 -21.35
CA PHE A 240 -5.48 -7.30 -21.65
C PHE A 240 -4.22 -6.82 -22.37
N PRO A 241 -3.96 -7.29 -23.60
CA PRO A 241 -2.75 -6.93 -24.35
C PRO A 241 -2.62 -5.43 -24.64
N GLU A 242 -3.72 -4.69 -24.64
CA GLU A 242 -3.80 -3.23 -24.79
C GLU A 242 -3.59 -2.45 -23.47
N GLY A 243 -3.56 -3.15 -22.33
CA GLY A 243 -3.41 -2.56 -21.00
C GLY A 243 -1.98 -2.09 -20.71
N LYS A 244 -1.84 -1.06 -19.87
CA LYS A 244 -0.52 -0.64 -19.37
C LYS A 244 -0.11 -1.54 -18.19
N ILE A 245 0.51 -2.67 -18.51
CA ILE A 245 0.95 -3.70 -17.55
C ILE A 245 2.48 -3.77 -17.60
N LEU A 246 3.12 -3.49 -16.47
CA LEU A 246 4.57 -3.33 -16.35
C LEU A 246 5.14 -4.42 -15.44
N LEU A 247 6.34 -4.91 -15.77
CA LEU A 247 7.08 -5.87 -14.97
C LEU A 247 8.45 -5.28 -14.61
N CYS A 248 8.75 -5.26 -13.32
CA CYS A 248 10.09 -4.99 -12.81
C CYS A 248 10.95 -6.27 -12.87
N ASP A 249 12.04 -6.21 -13.61
CA ASP A 249 13.02 -7.29 -13.78
C ASP A 249 14.07 -7.33 -12.64
N GLN A 250 14.19 -6.27 -11.85
CA GLN A 250 15.13 -6.16 -10.72
C GLN A 250 14.74 -7.01 -9.49
N GLY A 251 13.64 -7.78 -9.57
CA GLY A 251 13.26 -8.71 -8.51
C GLY A 251 12.84 -8.03 -7.20
N MET A 252 12.25 -6.84 -7.29
CA MET A 252 11.74 -6.10 -6.13
C MET A 252 10.81 -6.99 -5.28
N PRO A 253 10.97 -7.00 -3.94
CA PRO A 253 10.09 -7.76 -3.05
C PRO A 253 8.68 -7.14 -3.05
N HIS A 254 7.68 -7.95 -2.69
CA HIS A 254 6.30 -7.47 -2.52
C HIS A 254 6.23 -6.26 -1.57
N SER A 255 6.90 -6.35 -0.42
CA SER A 255 7.05 -5.26 0.53
C SER A 255 8.10 -4.24 0.08
N PHE A 256 7.98 -3.73 -1.14
CA PHE A 256 8.97 -2.85 -1.76
C PHE A 256 9.33 -1.66 -0.89
N VAL A 257 8.33 -1.09 -0.20
CA VAL A 257 8.44 0.10 0.65
C VAL A 257 9.41 -0.05 1.82
N LEU A 258 9.84 -1.27 2.13
CA LEU A 258 10.78 -1.58 3.22
C LEU A 258 12.24 -1.63 2.75
N GLY A 259 12.50 -1.48 1.44
CA GLY A 259 13.85 -1.48 0.87
C GLY A 259 14.47 -0.09 0.79
N GLU A 260 15.77 0.03 1.07
CA GLU A 260 16.56 1.27 0.92
C GLU A 260 16.82 1.64 -0.56
N GLN A 261 16.46 0.78 -1.51
CA GLN A 261 16.82 0.90 -2.94
C GLN A 261 15.84 1.76 -3.76
N PHE A 262 15.12 2.69 -3.14
CA PHE A 262 14.19 3.59 -3.85
C PHE A 262 14.86 4.73 -4.61
N ILE A 263 16.17 4.69 -4.79
CA ILE A 263 16.83 5.59 -5.73
C ILE A 263 16.56 5.05 -7.13
N ILE A 264 15.46 5.49 -7.72
CA ILE A 264 15.23 5.41 -9.16
C ILE A 264 16.47 6.07 -9.80
N SER A 265 17.34 5.24 -10.37
CA SER A 265 18.47 5.74 -11.14
C SER A 265 17.90 6.40 -12.38
N ASN A 266 18.25 7.66 -12.57
CA ASN A 266 17.97 8.45 -13.78
C ASN A 266 18.28 7.69 -15.07
#